data_AF-M7SI83-F1
#
_entry.id   AF-M7SI83-F1
#
_cell.length_a   1.000
_cell.length_b   1.000
_cell.length_c   1.000
_cell.angle_alpha   90.00
_cell.angle_beta   90.00
_cell.angle_gamma   90.00
#
_symmetry.space_group_name_H-M   'P 1'
#
loop_
_entity.id
_entity.type
_entity.pdbx_description
1 polymer ?
#
loop_
_entity_poly.entity_id
_entity_poly.type
_entity_poly.pdbx_seq_one_letter_code
_entity_poly.pdbx_strand_id
1 'polypeptide(L)'
;MPAPGVTGPFDIRHGDMHLENVLFSDINLRDPEHTLSPLSKLIDFGQAMQQTLFPPPIPPEDTPQSQANIYAVGEVIHDLATLLGLTSPLGENATIPTPAGAPGATTVIVTRAGLAALGAAPITDDLRDLIIRCMAQNPADRPSLRDLAIICGDRVYNTTEQDYRGLLPGRLLPGGGWVYETDQAVLGALKEIVLDADYTDEYQRLAFGRRGSAAAALGSVSGGSSPLLGSGGAPRRPASAGP
;
A
#
# COMPACT_ATOMS: atom_id res chain seq x y z
N MET A 1 -11.27 -25.70 -6.42
CA MET A 1 -12.20 -24.99 -7.33
C MET A 1 -13.53 -25.73 -7.34
N PRO A 2 -14.67 -25.02 -7.21
CA PRO A 2 -15.99 -25.65 -7.30
C PRO A 2 -16.20 -26.30 -8.66
N ALA A 3 -17.05 -27.33 -8.71
CA ALA A 3 -17.46 -27.94 -9.96
C ALA A 3 -18.14 -26.87 -10.87
N PRO A 4 -17.91 -26.91 -12.19
CA PRO A 4 -18.59 -26.00 -13.12
C PRO A 4 -20.11 -26.03 -12.90
N GLY A 5 -20.72 -24.87 -12.66
CA GLY A 5 -22.18 -24.73 -12.52
C GLY A 5 -22.72 -24.61 -11.10
N VAL A 6 -21.89 -24.72 -10.05
CA VAL A 6 -22.32 -24.35 -8.70
C VAL A 6 -22.30 -22.82 -8.58
N THR A 7 -23.47 -22.20 -8.50
CA THR A 7 -23.64 -20.76 -8.24
C THR A 7 -24.42 -20.59 -6.94
N GLY A 8 -23.74 -20.06 -5.93
CA GLY A 8 -24.27 -19.79 -4.61
C GLY A 8 -23.21 -19.07 -3.78
N PRO A 9 -23.60 -18.27 -2.78
CA PRO A 9 -22.63 -17.61 -1.91
C PRO A 9 -21.78 -18.66 -1.21
N PHE A 10 -20.46 -18.59 -1.40
CA PHE A 10 -19.51 -19.53 -0.85
C PHE A 10 -18.92 -18.98 0.44
N ASP A 11 -18.85 -19.83 1.45
CA ASP A 11 -18.11 -19.53 2.66
C ASP A 11 -16.63 -19.86 2.42
N ILE A 12 -15.85 -18.83 2.09
CA ILE A 12 -14.44 -18.96 1.68
C ILE A 12 -13.55 -18.29 2.72
N ARG A 13 -12.58 -19.04 3.21
CA ARG A 13 -11.40 -18.50 3.89
C ARG A 13 -10.24 -18.44 2.91
N HIS A 14 -9.55 -17.30 2.83
CA HIS A 14 -8.40 -17.14 1.93
C HIS A 14 -7.25 -18.10 2.25
N GLY A 15 -6.99 -18.30 3.55
CA GLY A 15 -5.97 -19.23 4.05
C GLY A 15 -4.57 -18.62 4.13
N ASP A 16 -4.24 -17.67 3.25
CA ASP A 16 -2.90 -17.07 3.15
C ASP A 16 -2.95 -15.58 2.74
N MET A 17 -3.71 -14.77 3.49
CA MET A 17 -3.86 -13.34 3.18
C MET A 17 -2.76 -12.54 3.87
N HIS A 18 -1.89 -11.92 3.06
CA HIS A 18 -0.80 -11.02 3.48
C HIS A 18 -0.51 -10.00 2.38
N LEU A 19 0.36 -9.02 2.65
CA LEU A 19 0.63 -7.91 1.73
C LEU A 19 1.07 -8.34 0.32
N GLU A 20 1.91 -9.38 0.22
CA GLU A 20 2.37 -9.89 -1.08
C GLU A 20 1.26 -10.56 -1.92
N ASN A 21 0.13 -10.90 -1.30
CA ASN A 21 -1.07 -11.45 -1.96
C ASN A 21 -2.15 -10.39 -2.21
N VAL A 22 -1.82 -9.11 -2.01
CA VAL A 22 -2.69 -7.97 -2.37
C VAL A 22 -2.02 -7.17 -3.49
N LEU A 23 -2.66 -7.15 -4.65
CA LEU A 23 -2.25 -6.32 -5.77
C LEU A 23 -2.99 -5.00 -5.73
N PHE A 24 -2.29 -3.91 -6.01
CA PHE A 24 -2.88 -2.60 -6.23
C PHE A 24 -2.72 -2.25 -7.70
N SER A 25 -3.80 -1.79 -8.31
CA SER A 25 -3.80 -1.24 -9.66
C SER A 25 -3.59 0.28 -9.60
N ASP A 26 -3.40 0.88 -10.76
CA ASP A 26 -3.39 2.32 -10.89
C ASP A 26 -4.74 2.93 -10.46
N ILE A 27 -4.68 4.17 -10.00
CA ILE A 27 -5.87 4.98 -9.75
C ILE A 27 -6.47 5.37 -11.10
N ASN A 28 -7.67 4.85 -11.38
CA ASN A 28 -8.41 5.19 -12.58
C ASN A 28 -9.27 6.43 -12.35
N LEU A 29 -8.74 7.61 -12.70
CA LEU A 29 -9.44 8.89 -12.59
C LEU A 29 -10.71 9.00 -13.47
N ARG A 30 -10.96 8.04 -14.36
CA ARG A 30 -12.16 7.99 -15.20
C ARG A 30 -13.27 7.14 -14.60
N ASP A 31 -12.95 6.35 -13.57
CA ASP A 31 -13.92 5.57 -12.84
C ASP A 31 -14.27 6.30 -11.53
N PRO A 32 -15.50 6.84 -11.41
CA PRO A 32 -15.90 7.60 -10.22
C PRO A 32 -15.79 6.79 -8.93
N GLU A 33 -15.89 5.45 -8.98
CA GLU A 33 -15.73 4.58 -7.81
C GLU A 33 -14.26 4.39 -7.40
N HIS A 34 -13.31 4.61 -8.31
CA HIS A 34 -11.88 4.43 -8.07
C HIS A 34 -11.08 5.73 -8.15
N THR A 35 -11.74 6.89 -8.21
CA THR A 35 -11.06 8.20 -8.21
C THR A 35 -10.27 8.46 -6.92
N LEU A 36 -10.70 7.87 -5.80
CA LEU A 36 -10.18 8.15 -4.46
C LEU A 36 -9.33 7.01 -3.87
N SER A 37 -9.33 5.84 -4.51
CA SER A 37 -8.59 4.67 -4.04
C SER A 37 -8.19 3.78 -5.22
N PRO A 38 -6.94 3.27 -5.25
CA PRO A 38 -6.53 2.32 -6.27
C PRO A 38 -7.40 1.06 -6.19
N LEU A 39 -7.68 0.46 -7.35
CA LEU A 39 -8.35 -0.83 -7.38
C LEU A 39 -7.42 -1.88 -6.77
N SER A 40 -7.83 -2.50 -5.67
CA SER A 40 -7.08 -3.60 -5.06
C SER A 40 -7.68 -4.95 -5.43
N LYS A 41 -6.82 -5.95 -5.67
CA LYS A 41 -7.20 -7.33 -5.95
C LYS A 41 -6.48 -8.25 -5.00
N LEU A 42 -7.25 -9.05 -4.27
CA LEU A 42 -6.73 -10.18 -3.52
C LEU A 42 -6.45 -11.33 -4.51
N ILE A 43 -5.26 -11.92 -4.41
CA ILE A 43 -4.79 -13.01 -5.27
C ILE A 43 -4.33 -14.21 -4.43
N ASP A 44 -3.98 -15.29 -5.12
CA ASP A 44 -3.46 -16.52 -4.52
C ASP A 44 -4.42 -17.22 -3.54
N PHE A 45 -5.54 -17.67 -4.08
CA PHE A 45 -6.47 -18.57 -3.40
C PHE A 45 -5.98 -20.03 -3.40
N GLY A 46 -4.67 -20.30 -3.61
CA GLY A 46 -4.12 -21.66 -3.64
C GLY A 46 -4.29 -22.41 -2.32
N GLN A 47 -4.30 -21.69 -1.20
CA GLN A 47 -4.55 -22.21 0.14
C GLN A 47 -6.00 -21.99 0.64
N ALA A 48 -6.89 -21.55 -0.25
CA ALA A 48 -8.25 -21.22 0.15
C ALA A 48 -9.02 -22.45 0.62
N MET A 49 -9.69 -22.29 1.77
CA MET A 49 -10.61 -23.29 2.30
C MET A 49 -12.03 -22.86 1.95
N GLN A 50 -12.74 -23.72 1.23
CA GLN A 50 -14.13 -23.51 0.87
C GLN A 50 -15.01 -24.48 1.64
N GLN A 51 -16.03 -23.96 2.31
CA GLN A 51 -17.06 -24.77 2.93
C GLN A 51 -18.36 -24.62 2.14
N THR A 52 -18.83 -25.72 1.55
CA THR A 52 -20.11 -25.73 0.83
C THR A 52 -21.24 -25.75 1.84
N LEU A 53 -22.08 -24.71 1.85
CA LEU A 53 -23.27 -24.65 2.69
C LEU A 53 -24.41 -25.39 1.97
N PHE A 54 -24.90 -26.48 2.58
CA PHE A 54 -26.06 -27.23 2.09
C PHE A 54 -27.11 -27.41 3.20
N PRO A 55 -28.40 -27.12 2.94
CA PRO A 55 -28.96 -26.27 1.87
C PRO A 55 -28.61 -24.78 2.13
N PRO A 56 -28.79 -23.83 1.20
CA PRO A 56 -28.25 -22.49 1.37
C PRO A 56 -29.24 -21.60 2.14
N PRO A 57 -29.01 -21.25 3.41
CA PRO A 57 -29.17 -19.86 3.73
C PRO A 57 -28.04 -19.08 3.04
N ILE A 58 -28.27 -17.80 2.79
CA ILE A 58 -27.17 -16.83 2.64
C ILE A 58 -26.22 -17.10 3.82
N PRO A 59 -24.90 -17.34 3.58
CA PRO A 59 -23.95 -17.53 4.66
C PRO A 59 -24.14 -16.38 5.66
N PRO A 60 -24.30 -16.67 6.96
CA PRO A 60 -24.27 -15.60 7.94
C PRO A 60 -22.97 -14.80 7.74
N GLU A 61 -23.04 -13.47 7.77
CA GLU A 61 -21.89 -12.60 7.45
C GLU A 61 -20.70 -12.83 8.40
N ASP A 62 -20.95 -13.46 9.55
CA ASP A 62 -20.00 -13.80 10.62
C ASP A 62 -19.72 -15.31 10.73
N THR A 63 -19.45 -15.97 9.60
CA THR A 63 -18.93 -17.34 9.63
C THR A 63 -17.53 -17.38 10.26
N PRO A 64 -17.08 -18.53 10.79
CA PRO A 64 -15.69 -18.69 11.23
C PRO A 64 -14.66 -18.34 10.13
N GLN A 65 -15.01 -18.59 8.87
CA GLN A 65 -14.19 -18.31 7.69
C GLN A 65 -14.13 -16.81 7.39
N SER A 66 -15.26 -16.10 7.41
CA SER A 66 -15.28 -14.64 7.23
C SER A 66 -14.53 -13.96 8.36
N GLN A 67 -14.71 -14.43 9.60
CA GLN A 67 -14.00 -13.93 10.77
C GLN A 67 -12.50 -14.18 10.72
N ALA A 68 -12.05 -15.29 10.12
CA ALA A 68 -10.63 -15.52 9.85
C ALA A 68 -10.08 -14.57 8.78
N ASN A 69 -10.86 -14.26 7.74
CA ASN A 69 -10.47 -13.28 6.74
C ASN A 69 -10.39 -11.86 7.33
N ILE A 70 -11.36 -11.46 8.16
CA ILE A 70 -11.36 -10.16 8.84
C ILE A 70 -10.11 -9.99 9.70
N TYR A 71 -9.70 -11.05 10.40
CA TYR A 71 -8.46 -11.04 11.15
C TYR A 71 -7.24 -10.80 10.26
N ALA A 72 -7.13 -11.51 9.14
CA ALA A 72 -6.02 -11.37 8.20
C ALA A 72 -6.01 -10.01 7.47
N VAL A 73 -7.19 -9.44 7.16
CA VAL A 73 -7.30 -8.05 6.70
C VAL A 73 -6.76 -7.10 7.75
N GLY A 74 -7.06 -7.34 9.03
CA GLY A 74 -6.49 -6.60 10.15
C GLY A 74 -4.95 -6.64 10.17
N GLU A 75 -4.34 -7.80 9.93
CA GLU A 75 -2.88 -7.96 9.82
C GLU A 75 -2.32 -7.14 8.65
N VAL A 76 -2.94 -7.22 7.46
CA VAL A 76 -2.53 -6.44 6.29
C VAL A 76 -2.57 -4.92 6.57
N ILE A 77 -3.66 -4.43 7.18
CA ILE A 77 -3.80 -3.00 7.49
C ILE A 77 -2.83 -2.58 8.60
N HIS A 78 -2.63 -3.42 9.62
CA HIS A 78 -1.64 -3.20 10.67
C HIS A 78 -0.24 -3.03 10.08
N ASP A 79 0.14 -3.91 9.18
CA ASP A 79 1.47 -3.90 8.54
C ASP A 79 1.69 -2.65 7.70
N LEU A 80 0.66 -2.19 6.98
CA LEU A 80 0.70 -0.91 6.27
C LEU A 80 0.82 0.28 7.23
N ALA A 81 0.02 0.29 8.29
CA ALA A 81 -0.03 1.39 9.24
C ALA A 81 1.25 1.54 10.06
N THR A 82 1.86 0.42 10.44
CA THR A 82 3.03 0.38 11.33
C THR A 82 4.35 0.21 10.60
N LEU A 83 4.32 0.06 9.27
CA LEU A 83 5.48 -0.26 8.42
C LEU A 83 6.15 -1.56 8.88
N LEU A 84 5.37 -2.65 8.95
CA LEU A 84 5.79 -3.97 9.44
C LEU A 84 6.21 -3.97 10.91
N GLY A 85 5.46 -3.24 11.75
CA GLY A 85 5.63 -3.24 13.19
C GLY A 85 5.38 -4.62 13.81
N LEU A 86 5.89 -4.83 15.02
CA LEU A 86 5.69 -6.10 15.72
C LEU A 86 4.25 -6.22 16.24
N THR A 87 3.58 -7.31 15.88
CA THR A 87 2.34 -7.75 16.50
C THR A 87 2.59 -8.38 17.88
N SER A 88 1.53 -8.58 18.67
CA SER A 88 1.61 -9.23 19.98
C SER A 88 1.23 -10.71 19.89
N PRO A 89 2.18 -11.65 20.03
CA PRO A 89 1.89 -13.08 19.88
C PRO A 89 0.98 -13.61 20.99
N LEU A 90 1.08 -13.05 22.20
CA LEU A 90 0.26 -13.42 23.36
C LEU A 90 -1.04 -12.61 23.44
N GLY A 91 -1.11 -11.49 22.74
CA GLY A 91 -2.17 -10.51 22.80
C GLY A 91 -2.05 -9.54 23.98
N GLU A 92 -2.77 -8.43 23.86
CA GLU A 92 -2.78 -7.31 24.78
C GLU A 92 -4.23 -6.85 25.03
N ASN A 93 -4.50 -6.34 26.22
CA ASN A 93 -5.80 -5.76 26.55
C ASN A 93 -5.90 -4.35 25.97
N ALA A 94 -6.85 -4.14 25.07
CA ALA A 94 -7.18 -2.83 24.52
C ALA A 94 -8.53 -2.35 25.06
N THR A 95 -8.60 -1.10 25.49
CA THR A 95 -9.87 -0.44 25.84
C THR A 95 -10.32 0.39 24.66
N ILE A 96 -11.45 0.07 24.07
CA ILE A 96 -11.93 0.68 22.82
C ILE A 96 -13.37 1.19 22.96
N PRO A 97 -13.75 2.30 22.27
CA PRO A 97 -15.12 2.81 22.28
C PRO A 97 -16.10 1.79 21.71
N THR A 98 -17.24 1.56 22.37
CA THR A 98 -18.26 0.61 21.90
C THR A 98 -18.98 1.16 20.66
N PRO A 99 -19.19 0.38 19.57
CA PRO A 99 -19.74 0.91 18.32
C PRO A 99 -21.20 1.39 18.42
N ALA A 100 -21.94 0.91 19.42
CA ALA A 100 -23.37 1.20 19.64
C ALA A 100 -23.69 1.60 21.10
N GLY A 101 -22.68 1.97 21.89
CA GLY A 101 -22.86 2.32 23.30
C GLY A 101 -23.31 3.77 23.53
N ALA A 102 -23.74 4.08 24.75
CA ALA A 102 -23.90 5.47 25.19
C ALA A 102 -22.59 6.25 24.99
N PRO A 103 -22.63 7.58 24.80
CA PRO A 103 -21.42 8.39 24.66
C PRO A 103 -20.40 8.10 25.77
N GLY A 104 -19.18 7.70 25.41
CA GLY A 104 -18.11 7.34 26.34
C GLY A 104 -18.13 5.89 26.84
N ALA A 105 -19.04 5.03 26.37
CA ALA A 105 -19.00 3.61 26.68
C ALA A 105 -17.80 2.94 26.00
N THR A 106 -17.04 2.17 26.77
CA THR A 106 -15.86 1.42 26.30
C THR A 106 -15.99 -0.06 26.62
N THR A 107 -15.39 -0.90 25.79
CA THR A 107 -15.20 -2.33 26.05
C THR A 107 -13.72 -2.68 26.10
N VAL A 108 -13.36 -3.71 26.86
CA VAL A 108 -12.01 -4.26 26.89
C VAL A 108 -11.98 -5.53 26.05
N ILE A 109 -11.12 -5.56 25.04
CA ILE A 109 -10.91 -6.74 24.21
C ILE A 109 -9.44 -7.17 24.24
N VAL A 110 -9.19 -8.45 24.03
CA VAL A 110 -7.82 -8.99 23.86
C VAL A 110 -7.50 -8.98 22.38
N THR A 111 -6.48 -8.23 21.96
CA THR A 111 -6.08 -8.07 20.56
C THR A 111 -4.64 -8.48 20.33
N ARG A 112 -4.29 -8.87 19.09
CA ARG A 112 -2.89 -9.12 18.70
C ARG A 112 -2.23 -7.97 17.95
N ALA A 113 -2.90 -6.83 17.82
CA ALA A 113 -2.47 -5.73 16.96
C ALA A 113 -1.22 -4.94 17.41
N GLY A 114 -0.44 -5.42 18.37
CA GLY A 114 0.79 -4.75 18.83
C GLY A 114 0.57 -3.29 19.26
N LEU A 115 0.01 -3.08 20.46
CA LEU A 115 -0.53 -1.76 20.84
C LEU A 115 0.52 -0.65 20.86
N ALA A 116 1.77 -0.98 21.18
CA ALA A 116 2.88 -0.02 21.15
C ALA A 116 3.20 0.45 19.73
N ALA A 117 3.23 -0.45 18.74
CA ALA A 117 3.50 -0.10 17.36
C ALA A 117 2.35 0.74 16.77
N LEU A 118 1.12 0.33 17.00
CA LEU A 118 -0.07 1.09 16.59
C LEU A 118 -0.20 2.45 17.28
N GLY A 119 0.20 2.56 18.54
CA GLY A 119 0.21 3.83 19.27
C GLY A 119 1.23 4.84 18.74
N ALA A 120 2.30 4.36 18.11
CA ALA A 120 3.31 5.19 17.46
C ALA A 120 3.02 5.47 15.97
N ALA A 121 2.11 4.70 15.35
CA ALA A 121 1.75 4.85 13.96
C ALA A 121 1.02 6.19 13.70
N PRO A 122 1.35 6.91 12.62
CA PRO A 122 0.72 8.18 12.27
C PRO A 122 -0.65 7.96 11.59
N ILE A 123 -1.55 7.29 12.30
CA ILE A 123 -2.91 6.97 11.86
C ILE A 123 -3.94 7.58 12.82
N THR A 124 -5.14 7.82 12.31
CA THR A 124 -6.28 8.27 13.10
C THR A 124 -6.65 7.25 14.19
N ASP A 125 -7.18 7.73 15.31
CA ASP A 125 -7.66 6.86 16.40
C ASP A 125 -8.73 5.88 15.91
N ASP A 126 -9.62 6.32 15.01
CA ASP A 126 -10.67 5.47 14.44
C ASP A 126 -10.13 4.27 13.66
N LEU A 127 -9.12 4.50 12.80
CA LEU A 127 -8.43 3.41 12.09
C LEU A 127 -7.68 2.50 13.08
N ARG A 128 -7.06 3.07 14.12
CA ARG A 128 -6.38 2.30 15.16
C ARG A 128 -7.35 1.35 15.87
N ASP A 129 -8.50 1.87 16.29
CA ASP A 129 -9.55 1.09 16.95
C ASP A 129 -10.12 0.01 16.02
N LEU A 130 -10.28 0.31 14.73
CA LEU A 130 -10.72 -0.66 13.74
C LEU A 130 -9.73 -1.81 13.58
N ILE A 131 -8.42 -1.52 13.47
CA ILE A 131 -7.36 -2.55 13.40
C ILE A 131 -7.37 -3.41 14.65
N ILE A 132 -7.44 -2.78 15.83
CA ILE A 132 -7.52 -3.46 17.14
C ILE A 132 -8.69 -4.45 17.19
N ARG A 133 -9.87 -4.05 16.68
CA ARG A 133 -11.07 -4.90 16.59
C ARG A 133 -10.91 -6.03 15.58
N CYS A 134 -10.41 -5.76 14.38
CA CYS A 134 -10.20 -6.81 13.37
C CYS A 134 -9.25 -7.90 13.89
N MET A 135 -8.21 -7.51 14.62
CA MET A 135 -7.21 -8.40 15.20
C MET A 135 -7.55 -8.91 16.60
N ALA A 136 -8.82 -8.83 17.02
CA ALA A 136 -9.28 -9.38 18.30
C ALA A 136 -9.06 -10.91 18.33
N GLN A 137 -8.60 -11.44 19.47
CA GLN A 137 -8.41 -12.89 19.63
C GLN A 137 -9.74 -13.64 19.58
N ASN A 138 -10.75 -13.10 20.25
CA ASN A 138 -12.10 -13.62 20.21
C ASN A 138 -12.80 -13.14 18.93
N PRO A 139 -13.25 -14.05 18.04
CA PRO A 139 -13.96 -13.68 16.82
C PRO A 139 -15.23 -12.84 17.04
N ALA A 140 -15.89 -12.99 18.19
CA ALA A 140 -17.11 -12.22 18.49
C ALA A 140 -16.84 -10.73 18.78
N ASP A 141 -15.58 -10.34 19.02
CA ASP A 141 -15.17 -8.95 19.25
C ASP A 141 -14.76 -8.24 17.95
N ARG A 142 -14.69 -8.98 16.83
CA ARG A 142 -14.37 -8.47 15.49
C ARG A 142 -15.63 -7.90 14.83
N PRO A 143 -15.51 -6.90 13.94
CA PRO A 143 -16.65 -6.44 13.16
C PRO A 143 -17.09 -7.51 12.17
N SER A 144 -18.35 -7.43 11.72
CA SER A 144 -18.78 -8.18 10.54
C SER A 144 -18.17 -7.58 9.26
N LEU A 145 -18.15 -8.34 8.17
CA LEU A 145 -17.71 -7.81 6.87
C LEU A 145 -18.57 -6.62 6.41
N ARG A 146 -19.86 -6.66 6.72
CA ARG A 146 -20.79 -5.56 6.42
C ARG A 146 -20.43 -4.32 7.23
N ASP A 147 -20.22 -4.46 8.54
CA ASP A 147 -19.85 -3.33 9.39
C ASP A 147 -18.51 -2.74 8.97
N LEU A 148 -17.53 -3.59 8.62
CA LEU A 148 -16.25 -3.16 8.09
C LEU A 148 -16.42 -2.33 6.82
N ALA A 149 -17.24 -2.79 5.87
CA ALA A 149 -17.51 -2.08 4.62
C ALA A 149 -18.21 -0.73 4.86
N ILE A 150 -19.15 -0.66 5.81
CA ILE A 150 -19.83 0.57 6.19
C ILE A 150 -18.83 1.55 6.85
N ILE A 151 -18.08 1.10 7.85
CA ILE A 151 -17.10 1.93 8.57
C ILE A 151 -16.05 2.48 7.59
N CYS A 152 -15.48 1.64 6.73
CA CYS A 152 -14.50 2.06 5.74
C CYS A 152 -15.13 2.99 4.70
N GLY A 153 -16.32 2.67 4.19
CA GLY A 153 -17.04 3.50 3.23
C GLY A 153 -17.30 4.89 3.77
N ASP A 154 -17.86 5.00 4.97
CA ASP A 154 -18.13 6.28 5.63
C ASP A 154 -16.87 7.12 5.79
N ARG A 155 -15.71 6.49 6.07
CA ARG A 155 -14.42 7.21 6.16
C ARG A 155 -13.93 7.69 4.81
N VAL A 156 -13.95 6.85 3.79
CA VAL A 156 -13.55 7.25 2.43
C VAL A 156 -14.39 8.44 1.93
N TYR A 157 -15.68 8.47 2.24
CA TYR A 157 -16.57 9.54 1.78
C TYR A 157 -16.49 10.83 2.60
N ASN A 158 -16.27 10.74 3.92
CA ASN A 158 -16.42 11.89 4.81
C ASN A 158 -15.10 12.42 5.38
N THR A 159 -13.99 11.69 5.23
CA THR A 159 -12.67 12.14 5.70
C THR A 159 -12.06 13.14 4.73
N THR A 160 -11.46 14.18 5.29
CA THR A 160 -10.80 15.28 4.57
C THR A 160 -9.35 15.42 5.02
N GLU A 161 -8.56 16.22 4.31
CA GLU A 161 -7.21 16.60 4.75
C GLU A 161 -7.15 17.15 6.18
N GLN A 162 -8.25 17.72 6.70
CA GLN A 162 -8.27 18.29 8.04
C GLN A 162 -8.19 17.22 9.13
N ASP A 163 -8.72 16.03 8.87
CA ASP A 163 -8.77 14.94 9.83
C ASP A 163 -7.39 14.29 10.08
N TYR A 164 -6.45 14.50 9.15
CA TYR A 164 -5.08 14.02 9.28
C TYR A 164 -4.13 15.07 9.88
N ARG A 165 -4.60 16.32 10.07
CA ARG A 165 -3.80 17.40 10.63
C ARG A 165 -3.36 17.06 12.06
N GLY A 166 -2.05 16.85 12.23
CA GLY A 166 -1.44 16.63 13.54
C GLY A 166 -1.03 15.19 13.83
N LEU A 167 -1.27 14.25 12.91
CA LEU A 167 -0.79 12.87 13.04
C LEU A 167 0.75 12.75 12.95
N LEU A 168 1.41 13.74 12.34
CA LEU A 168 2.88 13.81 12.24
C LEU A 168 3.42 15.03 13.00
N PRO A 169 3.80 14.90 14.28
CA PRO A 169 4.47 15.99 14.99
C PRO A 169 5.86 16.23 14.34
N GLY A 170 6.04 17.40 13.73
CA GLY A 170 7.37 17.89 13.30
C GLY A 170 7.70 17.85 11.80
N ARG A 171 6.77 17.48 10.90
CA ARG A 171 6.94 17.67 9.44
C ARG A 171 6.16 18.86 8.88
N LEU A 172 6.09 19.95 9.63
CA LEU A 172 5.78 21.26 9.05
C LEU A 172 6.99 21.66 8.19
N LEU A 173 6.88 21.51 6.86
CA LEU A 173 7.80 22.20 5.96
C LEU A 173 7.70 23.72 6.24
N PRO A 174 8.83 24.45 6.26
CA PRO A 174 8.81 25.90 6.41
C PRO A 174 8.08 26.49 5.20
N GLY A 175 6.83 26.92 5.40
CA GLY A 175 5.91 27.30 4.32
C GLY A 175 4.44 26.94 4.55
N GLY A 176 4.12 26.13 5.57
CA GLY A 176 2.77 26.05 6.13
C GLY A 176 1.70 25.33 5.29
N GLY A 177 2.09 24.49 4.34
CA GLY A 177 1.16 23.62 3.61
C GLY A 177 1.50 22.14 3.81
N TRP A 178 0.53 21.33 4.22
CA TRP A 178 0.60 19.87 4.16
C TRP A 178 0.41 19.43 2.70
N VAL A 179 1.43 19.69 1.87
CA VAL A 179 1.36 19.44 0.41
C VAL A 179 1.16 17.94 0.09
N TYR A 180 1.43 17.04 1.05
CA TYR A 180 1.41 15.59 0.86
C TYR A 180 0.05 14.91 1.12
N GLU A 181 -0.95 15.62 1.62
CA GLU A 181 -2.29 15.06 1.91
C GLU A 181 -3.34 15.54 0.90
N THR A 182 -2.89 16.06 -0.25
CA THR A 182 -3.77 16.23 -1.41
C THR A 182 -3.89 14.91 -2.14
N ASP A 183 -5.05 14.63 -2.74
CA ASP A 183 -5.25 13.44 -3.60
C ASP A 183 -4.10 13.29 -4.60
N GLN A 184 -3.59 14.41 -5.14
CA GLN A 184 -2.51 14.43 -6.11
C GLN A 184 -1.15 14.00 -5.54
N ALA A 185 -0.86 14.30 -4.28
CA ALA A 185 0.37 13.85 -3.63
C ALA A 185 0.28 12.38 -3.19
N VAL A 186 -0.90 11.94 -2.72
CA VAL A 186 -1.17 10.53 -2.43
C VAL A 186 -1.05 9.70 -3.71
N LEU A 187 -1.63 10.18 -4.82
CA LEU A 187 -1.47 9.61 -6.16
C LEU A 187 0.00 9.49 -6.57
N GLY A 188 0.79 10.53 -6.35
CA GLY A 188 2.22 10.53 -6.66
C GLY A 188 2.98 9.46 -5.88
N ALA A 189 2.75 9.38 -4.57
CA ALA A 189 3.38 8.38 -3.70
C ALA A 189 2.97 6.95 -4.05
N LEU A 190 1.68 6.70 -4.30
CA LEU A 190 1.19 5.37 -4.70
C LEU A 190 1.82 4.92 -6.02
N LYS A 191 1.93 5.81 -7.02
CA LYS A 191 2.58 5.49 -8.31
C LYS A 191 4.06 5.16 -8.20
N GLU A 192 4.76 5.64 -7.17
CA GLU A 192 6.16 5.27 -6.94
C GLU A 192 6.31 3.87 -6.33
N ILE A 193 5.26 3.33 -5.72
CA ILE A 193 5.29 2.07 -4.96
C ILE A 193 4.60 0.94 -5.73
N VAL A 194 3.52 1.24 -6.44
CA VAL A 194 2.76 0.26 -7.22
C VAL A 194 3.56 -0.15 -8.45
N LEU A 195 3.89 -1.43 -8.54
CA LEU A 195 4.46 -2.03 -9.75
C LEU A 195 3.35 -2.11 -10.81
N ASP A 196 3.40 -1.20 -11.76
CA ASP A 196 2.51 -1.19 -12.92
C ASP A 196 2.79 -2.43 -13.80
N ALA A 197 1.78 -3.29 -13.94
CA ALA A 197 1.88 -4.51 -14.75
C ALA A 197 1.88 -4.21 -16.27
N ASP A 198 1.44 -3.01 -16.66
CA ASP A 198 1.51 -2.50 -18.04
C ASP A 198 2.82 -1.74 -18.31
N TYR A 199 3.75 -1.73 -17.35
CA TYR A 199 5.09 -1.15 -17.48
C TYR A 199 5.96 -1.99 -18.43
N THR A 200 5.71 -1.82 -19.72
CA THR A 200 6.42 -2.53 -20.80
C THR A 200 7.94 -2.26 -20.77
N ASP A 201 8.74 -3.26 -21.17
CA ASP A 201 10.19 -3.18 -21.36
C ASP A 201 10.65 -1.95 -22.19
N GLU A 202 9.76 -1.40 -23.01
CA GLU A 202 9.98 -0.21 -23.83
C GLU A 202 10.18 1.06 -22.98
N TYR A 203 9.49 1.19 -21.85
CA TYR A 203 9.69 2.32 -20.92
C TYR A 203 11.02 2.23 -20.17
N GLN A 204 11.47 1.02 -19.79
CA GLN A 204 12.81 0.84 -19.22
C GLN A 204 13.92 1.18 -20.22
N ARG A 205 13.74 0.84 -21.50
CA ARG A 205 14.66 1.27 -22.58
C ARG A 205 14.68 2.78 -22.77
N LEU A 206 13.55 3.46 -22.65
CA LEU A 206 13.49 4.92 -22.83
C LEU A 206 14.01 5.69 -21.61
N ALA A 207 13.76 5.20 -20.38
CA ALA A 207 14.20 5.83 -19.15
C ALA A 207 15.70 5.63 -18.86
N PHE A 208 16.26 4.46 -19.21
CA PHE A 208 17.66 4.12 -18.93
C PHE A 208 18.56 3.98 -20.17
N GLY A 209 18.01 3.96 -21.38
CA GLY A 209 18.74 3.75 -22.64
C GLY A 209 19.51 4.96 -23.20
N ARG A 210 19.70 6.03 -22.43
CA ARG A 210 20.56 7.17 -22.82
C ARG A 210 21.79 7.37 -21.94
N ARG A 211 22.33 6.30 -21.35
CA ARG A 211 23.71 6.30 -20.85
C ARG A 211 24.48 5.10 -21.40
N GLY A 212 24.85 5.16 -22.68
CA GLY A 212 25.69 4.12 -23.24
C GLY A 212 25.91 4.15 -24.75
N SER A 213 26.30 5.27 -25.33
CA SER A 213 26.87 5.26 -26.70
C SER A 213 27.69 6.52 -27.01
N ALA A 214 28.64 6.86 -26.14
CA ALA A 214 29.77 7.73 -26.50
C ALA A 214 31.03 6.93 -26.92
N ALA A 215 30.91 5.62 -27.13
CA ALA A 215 32.01 4.74 -27.54
C ALA A 215 31.86 4.13 -28.94
N ALA A 216 30.79 4.46 -29.69
CA ALA A 216 30.52 3.89 -31.02
C ALA A 216 30.59 4.92 -32.17
N ALA A 217 31.18 6.11 -31.92
CA ALA A 217 31.34 7.17 -32.93
C ALA A 217 32.81 7.48 -33.28
N LEU A 218 33.75 6.61 -32.92
CA LEU A 218 35.15 6.70 -33.38
C LEU A 218 35.65 5.31 -33.77
N GLY A 219 35.32 4.90 -34.99
CA GLY A 219 35.88 3.68 -35.56
C GLY A 219 35.42 3.43 -36.98
N SER A 220 36.30 3.75 -37.93
CA SER A 220 36.35 3.23 -39.31
C SER A 220 35.58 3.99 -40.39
N VAL A 221 36.26 4.99 -40.97
CA VAL A 221 36.26 5.15 -42.44
C VAL A 221 37.72 5.07 -42.90
N SER A 222 37.92 4.24 -43.90
CA SER A 222 39.17 3.76 -44.47
C SER A 222 39.78 4.72 -45.50
N GLY A 223 41.11 4.70 -45.58
CA GLY A 223 41.84 4.66 -46.85
C GLY A 223 42.39 5.97 -47.42
N GLY A 224 43.73 6.09 -47.41
CA GLY A 224 44.45 6.71 -48.53
C GLY A 224 45.46 7.81 -48.18
N SER A 225 46.74 7.45 -48.28
CA SER A 225 47.86 8.32 -48.69
C SER A 225 48.60 9.15 -47.62
N SER A 226 49.71 8.57 -47.13
CA SER A 226 50.94 9.28 -46.75
C SER A 226 51.51 10.05 -47.96
N PRO A 227 52.22 11.20 -47.83
CA PRO A 227 53.48 11.22 -47.06
C PRO A 227 53.94 12.54 -46.38
N LEU A 228 54.89 12.35 -45.44
CA LEU A 228 56.10 13.14 -45.15
C LEU A 228 56.07 14.51 -44.42
N LEU A 229 57.04 14.59 -43.50
CA LEU A 229 57.87 15.74 -43.06
C LEU A 229 57.32 16.74 -42.01
N GLY A 230 58.07 16.87 -40.90
CA GLY A 230 58.28 18.19 -40.27
C GLY A 230 58.17 18.28 -38.74
N SER A 231 59.23 17.87 -38.05
CA SER A 231 59.81 18.48 -36.83
C SER A 231 59.04 19.54 -36.01
N GLY A 232 59.00 19.33 -34.69
CA GLY A 232 59.53 20.33 -33.74
C GLY A 232 58.55 20.96 -32.73
N GLY A 233 58.87 20.79 -31.43
CA GLY A 233 58.70 21.85 -30.43
C GLY A 233 57.51 21.75 -29.47
N ALA A 234 57.76 21.22 -28.28
CA ALA A 234 57.10 21.66 -27.04
C ALA A 234 57.98 22.73 -26.36
N PRO A 235 57.59 23.33 -25.22
CA PRO A 235 56.32 23.94 -24.81
C PRO A 235 56.55 25.39 -24.29
N ARG A 236 55.50 26.13 -23.87
CA ARG A 236 55.55 27.07 -22.72
C ARG A 236 54.22 27.80 -22.44
N ARG A 237 53.77 27.70 -21.18
CA ARG A 237 52.97 28.74 -20.48
C ARG A 237 53.83 29.98 -20.25
N PRO A 238 53.26 31.20 -20.13
CA PRO A 238 53.01 31.82 -18.80
C PRO A 238 51.71 32.67 -18.78
N ALA A 239 50.94 32.73 -17.69
CA ALA A 239 51.04 33.60 -16.50
C ALA A 239 49.99 34.74 -16.51
N SER A 240 49.54 35.01 -15.28
CA SER A 240 48.62 36.02 -14.75
C SER A 240 48.90 37.48 -15.11
N ALA A 241 47.85 38.31 -15.11
CA ALA A 241 47.86 39.66 -14.56
C ALA A 241 46.43 40.15 -14.26
N GLY A 242 46.26 40.83 -13.12
CA GLY A 242 45.05 41.54 -12.69
C GLY A 242 44.71 42.76 -13.54
N PRO A 243 43.79 43.63 -13.10
CA PRO A 243 43.97 44.42 -11.87
C PRO A 243 42.94 44.16 -10.76
#